data_AF-A0A538IK04-F1
#
_entry.id   AF-A0A538IK04-F1
#
_cell.length_a   1.000
_cell.length_b   1.000
_cell.length_c   1.000
_cell.angle_alpha   90.00
_cell.angle_beta   90.00
_cell.angle_gamma   90.00
#
_symmetry.space_group_name_H-M   'P 1'
#
loop_
_entity.id
_entity.type
_entity.pdbx_description
1 polymer ?
#
loop_
_entity_poly.entity_id
_entity_poly.type
_entity_poly.pdbx_seq_one_letter_code
_entity_poly.pdbx_strand_id
1 'polypeptide(L)'
;MKGAKRYVMRDQNELDGVWDVQRTSGALPPMRGILRKRIGNGRGRTIAFGVSLPFAVEGLTLRYPLGLVDELVPDGADAYNGTTKLFGRVVGTFRLTRASDR
;
A
#
# COMPACT_ATOMS: atom_id res chain seq x y z
N MET A 1 -11.69 -23.67 26.88
CA MET A 1 -11.25 -23.74 25.46
C MET A 1 -10.75 -22.36 25.06
N LYS A 2 -9.42 -22.18 24.92
CA LYS A 2 -8.83 -20.90 24.54
C LYS A 2 -8.96 -20.72 23.03
N GLY A 3 -9.63 -19.65 22.62
CA GLY A 3 -9.88 -19.31 21.23
C GLY A 3 -8.58 -19.23 20.43
N ALA A 4 -8.47 -20.07 19.42
CA ALA A 4 -7.48 -19.92 18.37
C ALA A 4 -7.76 -18.58 17.67
N LYS A 5 -6.91 -17.57 17.92
CA LYS A 5 -6.82 -16.41 17.04
C LYS A 5 -6.45 -16.95 15.68
N ARG A 6 -7.43 -17.00 14.79
CA ARG A 6 -7.26 -17.37 13.39
C ARG A 6 -6.33 -16.30 12.80
N TYR A 7 -5.03 -16.57 12.77
CA TYR A 7 -4.10 -15.88 11.89
C TYR A 7 -4.53 -16.31 10.49
N VAL A 8 -5.52 -15.61 9.94
CA VAL A 8 -5.85 -15.70 8.54
C VAL A 8 -4.59 -15.21 7.84
N MET A 9 -3.83 -16.13 7.24
CA MET A 9 -2.89 -15.75 6.19
C MET A 9 -3.77 -15.08 5.14
N ARG A 10 -3.83 -13.75 5.17
CA ARG A 10 -4.57 -13.01 4.16
C ARG A 10 -3.83 -13.24 2.86
N ASP A 11 -4.50 -13.90 1.94
CA ASP A 11 -3.98 -14.19 0.62
C ASP A 11 -3.52 -12.89 -0.04
N GLN A 12 -2.43 -12.95 -0.81
CA GLN A 12 -1.96 -11.81 -1.61
C GLN A 12 -3.09 -11.21 -2.48
N ASN A 13 -4.12 -12.00 -2.79
CA ASN A 13 -5.36 -11.58 -3.46
C ASN A 13 -6.11 -10.43 -2.78
N GLU A 14 -6.02 -10.22 -1.47
CA GLU A 14 -6.76 -9.11 -0.83
C GLU A 14 -6.23 -7.73 -1.24
N LEU A 15 -4.94 -7.65 -1.58
CA LEU A 15 -4.33 -6.42 -2.07
C LEU A 15 -4.58 -6.19 -3.56
N ASP A 16 -5.03 -7.20 -4.30
CA ASP A 16 -5.29 -7.06 -5.73
C ASP A 16 -6.43 -6.05 -5.99
N GLY A 17 -6.21 -5.22 -7.00
CA GLY A 17 -7.10 -4.14 -7.38
C GLY A 17 -6.41 -2.78 -7.50
N VAL A 18 -7.24 -1.74 -7.54
CA VAL A 18 -6.79 -0.35 -7.65
C VAL A 18 -7.09 0.38 -6.34
N TRP A 19 -6.12 1.13 -5.88
CA TRP A 19 -6.13 1.82 -4.59
C TRP A 19 -5.81 3.29 -4.78
N ASP A 20 -6.66 4.16 -4.26
CA ASP A 20 -6.31 5.57 -4.08
C ASP A 20 -5.38 5.71 -2.88
N VAL A 21 -4.38 6.59 -3.02
CA VAL A 21 -3.38 6.84 -1.98
C VAL A 21 -3.54 8.25 -1.44
N GLN A 22 -3.76 8.36 -0.14
CA GLN A 22 -3.75 9.62 0.58
C GLN A 22 -2.52 9.69 1.48
N ARG A 23 -1.61 10.65 1.22
CA ARG A 23 -0.51 10.94 2.16
C ARG A 23 -1.10 11.55 3.44
N THR A 24 -0.71 11.01 4.59
CA THR A 24 -1.16 11.47 5.91
C THR A 24 -0.04 12.13 6.71
N SER A 25 1.23 11.87 6.37
CA SER A 25 2.39 12.59 6.91
C SER A 25 3.61 12.49 5.98
N GLY A 26 4.69 13.19 6.34
CA GLY A 26 5.98 13.18 5.65
C GLY A 26 6.17 14.38 4.73
N ALA A 27 7.22 14.33 3.91
CA ALA A 27 7.68 15.47 3.10
C ALA A 27 6.83 15.74 1.84
N LEU A 28 5.96 14.81 1.46
CA LEU A 28 5.12 14.97 0.28
C LEU A 28 3.78 15.60 0.67
N PRO A 29 3.30 16.61 -0.08
CA PRO A 29 1.99 17.21 0.17
C PRO A 29 0.88 16.15 0.11
N PRO A 30 -0.28 16.39 0.74
CA PRO A 30 -1.42 15.48 0.70
C PRO A 30 -1.98 15.34 -0.74
N MET A 31 -1.36 14.47 -1.56
CA MET A 31 -1.65 14.21 -2.98
C MET A 31 -2.98 13.45 -3.20
N ARG A 32 -4.09 13.99 -2.68
CA ARG A 32 -5.42 13.35 -2.76
C ARG A 32 -5.87 13.20 -4.23
N GLY A 33 -6.24 11.99 -4.63
CA GLY A 33 -6.82 11.69 -5.95
C GLY A 33 -5.85 11.68 -7.13
N ILE A 34 -4.55 11.97 -6.90
CA ILE A 34 -3.52 12.00 -7.96
C ILE A 34 -2.68 10.72 -7.96
N LEU A 35 -2.50 10.14 -6.77
CA LEU A 35 -1.64 8.98 -6.56
C LEU A 35 -2.49 7.71 -6.43
N ARG A 36 -2.24 6.73 -7.28
CA ARG A 36 -2.89 5.42 -7.25
C ARG A 36 -1.88 4.29 -7.19
N LYS A 37 -2.29 3.16 -6.63
CA LYS A 37 -1.59 1.88 -6.78
C LYS A 37 -2.47 0.90 -7.52
N ARG A 38 -1.91 0.20 -8.50
CA ARG A 38 -2.54 -0.96 -9.14
C ARG A 38 -1.74 -2.19 -8.75
N ILE A 39 -2.41 -3.17 -8.15
CA ILE A 39 -1.81 -4.40 -7.64
C ILE A 39 -2.50 -5.60 -8.28
N GLY A 40 -1.71 -6.59 -8.68
CA GLY A 40 -2.18 -7.83 -9.26
C GLY A 40 -1.07 -8.88 -9.30
N ASN A 41 -1.39 -10.12 -8.94
CA ASN A 41 -0.48 -11.27 -9.08
C ASN A 41 0.90 -11.06 -8.41
N GLY A 42 0.90 -10.60 -7.16
CA GLY A 42 2.13 -10.43 -6.36
C GLY A 42 3.03 -9.26 -6.80
N ARG A 43 2.54 -8.39 -7.70
CA ARG A 43 3.24 -7.20 -8.18
C ARG A 43 2.31 -6.00 -8.23
N GLY A 44 2.87 -4.80 -8.32
CA GLY A 44 2.07 -3.61 -8.53
C GLY A 44 2.86 -2.43 -9.08
N ARG A 45 2.13 -1.34 -9.33
CA ARG A 45 2.69 -0.07 -9.81
C ARG A 45 2.04 1.09 -9.07
N THR A 46 2.86 2.02 -8.60
CA THR A 46 2.41 3.34 -8.14
C THR A 46 2.35 4.25 -9.35
N ILE A 47 1.23 4.95 -9.54
CA ILE A 47 0.97 5.84 -10.68
C ILE A 47 0.66 7.23 -10.13
N ALA A 48 1.44 8.23 -10.54
CA ALA A 48 1.17 9.64 -10.26
C ALA A 48 1.87 10.55 -11.28
N PHE A 49 1.23 11.64 -11.67
CA PHE A 49 1.80 12.67 -12.57
C PHE A 49 2.47 12.11 -13.84
N GLY A 50 1.85 11.10 -14.48
CA GLY A 50 2.41 10.46 -15.67
C GLY A 50 3.60 9.51 -15.41
N VAL A 51 4.08 9.41 -14.18
CA VAL A 51 5.13 8.48 -13.76
C VAL A 51 4.51 7.20 -13.21
N SER A 52 5.11 6.07 -13.55
CA SER A 52 4.71 4.76 -13.06
C SER A 52 5.89 3.99 -12.47
N LEU A 53 5.88 3.78 -11.16
CA LEU A 53 6.95 3.11 -10.41
C LEU A 53 6.53 1.68 -10.01
N PRO A 54 7.20 0.62 -10.50
CA PRO A 54 6.86 -0.75 -10.15
C PRO A 54 7.29 -1.12 -8.73
N PHE A 55 6.62 -2.11 -8.14
CA PHE A 55 6.99 -2.75 -6.88
C PHE A 55 6.60 -4.24 -6.86
N ALA A 56 7.28 -5.01 -6.01
CA ALA A 56 6.91 -6.37 -5.65
C ALA A 56 6.02 -6.38 -4.40
N VAL A 57 5.14 -7.37 -4.27
CA VAL A 57 4.27 -7.56 -3.11
C VAL A 57 4.73 -8.79 -2.32
N GLU A 58 5.01 -8.58 -1.04
CA GLU A 58 5.42 -9.61 -0.09
C GLU A 58 4.49 -9.55 1.13
N GLY A 59 3.35 -10.23 1.05
CA GLY A 59 2.29 -10.13 2.07
C GLY A 59 1.77 -8.70 2.13
N LEU A 60 1.98 -8.01 3.25
CA LEU A 60 1.61 -6.62 3.46
C LEU A 60 2.77 -5.63 3.23
N THR A 61 3.85 -6.08 2.60
CA THR A 61 5.02 -5.25 2.29
C THR A 61 5.09 -5.01 0.78
N LEU A 62 5.26 -3.75 0.37
CA LEU A 62 5.48 -3.37 -1.03
C LEU A 62 6.92 -2.91 -1.19
N ARG A 63 7.70 -3.62 -2.01
CA ARG A 63 9.12 -3.33 -2.23
C ARG A 63 9.34 -2.63 -3.56
N TYR A 64 9.85 -1.42 -3.48
CA TYR A 64 10.22 -0.61 -4.62
C TYR A 64 11.74 -0.71 -4.86
N PRO A 65 12.21 -0.35 -6.06
CA PRO A 65 13.63 -0.10 -6.29
C PRO A 65 14.19 0.96 -5.34
N LEU A 66 15.52 1.05 -5.25
CA LEU A 66 16.25 2.09 -4.50
C LEU A 66 15.97 2.08 -2.98
N GLY A 67 15.65 0.91 -2.41
CA GLY A 67 15.52 0.73 -0.96
C GLY A 67 14.26 1.35 -0.34
N LEU A 68 13.28 1.69 -1.17
CA LEU A 68 11.97 2.18 -0.72
C LEU A 68 11.05 0.99 -0.43
N VAL A 69 10.42 1.01 0.74
CA VAL A 69 9.52 -0.04 1.22
C VAL A 69 8.29 0.60 1.81
N ASP A 70 7.12 0.13 1.42
CA ASP A 70 5.88 0.46 2.12
C ASP A 70 5.39 -0.74 2.92
N GLU A 71 5.12 -0.53 4.21
CA GLU A 71 4.53 -1.53 5.10
C GLU A 71 3.07 -1.19 5.36
N LEU A 72 2.17 -2.15 5.16
CA LEU A 72 0.72 -1.99 5.29
C LEU A 72 0.20 -2.65 6.55
N VAL A 73 -0.78 -1.99 7.18
CA VAL A 73 -1.60 -2.51 8.28
C VAL A 73 -3.06 -2.45 7.84
N PRO A 74 -3.83 -3.55 7.90
CA PRO A 74 -5.24 -3.53 7.53
C PRO A 74 -6.04 -2.54 8.36
N ASP A 75 -6.95 -1.80 7.71
CA ASP A 75 -7.87 -0.85 8.34
C ASP A 75 -9.29 -1.03 7.79
N GLY A 76 -9.74 -2.29 7.74
CA GLY A 76 -11.01 -2.71 7.12
C GLY A 76 -10.80 -3.61 5.91
N ALA A 77 -11.90 -3.90 5.19
CA ALA A 77 -11.88 -4.71 3.97
C ALA A 77 -11.26 -3.92 2.78
N ASP A 78 -11.57 -2.63 2.69
CA ASP A 78 -11.21 -1.76 1.57
C ASP A 78 -10.28 -0.61 1.97
N ALA A 79 -9.49 -0.81 3.03
CA ALA A 79 -8.51 0.18 3.46
C ALA A 79 -7.30 -0.44 4.18
N TYR A 80 -6.17 0.26 4.02
CA TYR A 80 -4.92 -0.03 4.70
C TYR A 80 -4.27 1.27 5.17
N ASN A 81 -3.66 1.25 6.35
CA ASN A 81 -2.72 2.27 6.77
C ASN A 81 -1.31 1.85 6.34
N GLY A 82 -0.54 2.80 5.81
CA GLY A 82 0.76 2.54 5.23
C GLY A 82 1.87 3.39 5.84
N THR A 83 3.04 2.80 6.03
CA THR A 83 4.27 3.51 6.41
C THR A 83 5.30 3.35 5.32
N THR A 84 5.81 4.47 4.80
CA THR A 84 6.90 4.49 3.82
C THR A 84 8.23 4.56 4.54
N LYS A 85 9.13 3.63 4.22
CA LYS A 85 10.52 3.59 4.68
C LYS A 85 11.48 3.74 3.50
N LEU A 86 12.55 4.50 3.68
CA LEU A 86 13.67 4.58 2.75
C LEU A 86 14.93 4.14 3.49
N PHE A 87 15.61 3.10 3.00
CA PHE A 87 16.76 2.49 3.67
C PHE A 87 16.49 2.19 5.17
N GLY A 88 15.28 1.70 5.47
CA GLY A 88 14.84 1.35 6.82
C GLY A 88 14.33 2.52 7.68
N ARG A 89 14.51 3.77 7.26
CA ARG A 89 14.04 4.96 7.98
C ARG A 89 12.65 5.37 7.54
N VAL A 90 11.73 5.60 8.49
CA VAL A 90 10.38 6.11 8.19
C VAL A 90 10.47 7.53 7.62
N VAL A 91 9.86 7.74 6.45
CA VAL A 91 9.83 9.04 5.74
C VAL A 91 8.43 9.57 5.50
N GLY A 92 7.40 8.81 5.86
CA GLY A 92 6.02 9.29 5.88
C GLY A 92 5.00 8.18 6.03
N THR A 93 3.75 8.58 6.14
CA THR A 93 2.61 7.66 6.25
C THR A 93 1.56 7.99 5.20
N PHE A 94 0.74 7.01 4.87
CA PHE A 94 -0.34 7.13 3.92
C PHE A 94 -1.50 6.22 4.28
N ARG A 95 -2.63 6.43 3.63
CA ARG A 95 -3.79 5.55 3.66
C ARG A 95 -4.09 5.07 2.25
N LEU A 96 -4.35 3.78 2.11
CA LEU A 96 -4.96 3.20 0.91
C LEU A 96 -6.46 3.08 1.14
N THR A 97 -7.22 3.45 0.14
CA THR A 97 -8.66 3.16 0.05
C THR A 97 -8.94 2.57 -1.32
N ARG A 98 -9.80 1.56 -1.40
CA ARG A 98 -10.14 0.96 -2.70
C ARG A 98 -10.69 2.05 -3.62
N ALA A 99 -10.11 2.15 -4.81
CA ALA A 99 -10.56 3.13 -5.79
C ALA A 99 -11.96 2.74 -6.25
N SER A 100 -12.87 3.70 -6.27
CA SER A 100 -14.16 3.53 -6.92
C SER A 100 -13.93 3.58 -8.43
N ASP A 101 -14.56 2.68 -9.19
CA ASP A 101 -14.76 2.91 -10.61
C ASP A 101 -15.60 4.18 -10.74
N ARG A 102 -15.00 5.24 -11.28
CA ARG A 102 -15.68 6.48 -11.69
C ARG A 102 -15.66 6.57 -13.18
#